data_AF-A0A534AT56-F1
#
_entry.id   AF-A0A534AT56-F1
#
_cell.length_a   1.000
_cell.length_b   1.000
_cell.length_c   1.000
_cell.angle_alpha   90.00
_cell.angle_beta   90.00
_cell.angle_gamma   90.00
#
_symmetry.space_group_name_H-M   'P 1'
#
loop_
_entity.id
_entity.type
_entity.pdbx_description
1 polymer ?
#
loop_
_entity_poly.entity_id
_entity_poly.type
_entity_poly.pdbx_seq_one_letter_code
_entity_poly.pdbx_strand_id
1 'polypeptide(L)'
;MLEKRISGAAALASAVLAVAACATGGSSRQTTAEALTAILAADHRSAENRARDRYRHPKETLLFFGIRPEMRVLEVWPEPGWYTEVIAPLVREKGKYYAAVIAADPTSKYISERLEAYRRKLAERADLYDRVSVVTFPTDGGDAGVLGVVEHRGNPALPQDVSAKSGYVIEDYAIKLIEAQGFRLVAKSEVNANAKDTKDYEQGVWTLPPTYRLGDKDREKYAGIGESDRFTLRFVKPKK
;
A
#
# COMPACT_ATOMS: atom_id res chain seq x y z
N MET A 1 79.03 8.74 0.66
CA MET A 1 78.40 9.91 0.01
C MET A 1 76.90 9.77 0.21
N LEU A 2 76.32 10.68 1.02
CA LEU A 2 74.90 10.86 1.41
C LEU A 2 74.20 9.65 2.05
N GLU A 3 74.11 9.50 3.37
CA GLU A 3 73.31 10.30 4.33
C GLU A 3 71.85 10.54 3.93
N LYS A 4 70.93 9.78 4.55
CA LYS A 4 69.67 10.34 5.09
C LYS A 4 69.24 9.54 6.32
N ARG A 5 69.48 10.15 7.49
CA ARG A 5 68.85 9.83 8.76
C ARG A 5 67.40 10.31 8.73
N ILE A 6 66.46 9.49 9.18
CA ILE A 6 65.31 9.96 9.99
C ILE A 6 65.09 8.94 11.12
N SER A 7 65.32 9.41 12.34
CA SER A 7 65.00 8.78 13.61
C SER A 7 63.50 8.78 13.89
N GLY A 8 63.04 7.90 14.78
CA GLY A 8 61.92 8.23 15.67
C GLY A 8 60.86 7.15 15.80
N ALA A 9 60.91 6.43 16.92
CA ALA A 9 59.90 5.50 17.39
C ALA A 9 58.59 6.19 17.80
N ALA A 10 57.46 5.51 17.62
CA ALA A 10 56.32 5.57 18.53
C ALA A 10 55.42 4.34 18.30
N ALA A 11 55.45 3.40 19.24
CA ALA A 11 54.41 2.40 19.38
C ALA A 11 53.13 3.10 19.87
N LEU A 12 52.00 2.84 19.22
CA LEU A 12 50.67 3.04 19.78
C LEU A 12 49.78 1.91 19.29
N ALA A 13 49.68 0.89 20.14
CA ALA A 13 48.51 0.03 20.14
C ALA A 13 47.30 0.90 20.45
N SER A 14 46.30 0.91 19.58
CA SER A 14 44.96 1.31 19.94
C SER A 14 44.00 0.26 19.41
N ALA A 15 43.56 -0.58 20.35
CA ALA A 15 42.33 -1.33 20.25
C ALA A 15 41.20 -0.34 19.94
N VAL A 16 40.51 -0.54 18.82
CA VAL A 16 39.21 0.08 18.61
C VAL A 16 38.16 -1.00 18.78
N LEU A 17 37.69 -1.04 20.04
CA LEU A 17 36.34 -1.31 20.48
C LEU A 17 35.40 -1.95 19.43
N ALA A 18 35.06 -3.22 19.66
CA ALA A 18 33.87 -3.81 19.10
C ALA A 18 32.66 -2.92 19.45
N VAL A 19 32.10 -2.24 18.46
CA VAL A 19 30.77 -1.66 18.59
C VAL A 19 29.79 -2.82 18.49
N ALA A 20 29.58 -3.50 19.63
CA ALA A 20 28.31 -4.16 19.89
C ALA A 20 27.26 -3.05 19.97
N ALA A 21 26.82 -2.58 18.81
CA ALA A 21 25.56 -1.87 18.73
C ALA A 21 24.51 -2.91 19.11
N CYS A 22 24.08 -2.89 20.37
CA CYS A 22 22.73 -3.28 20.72
C CYS A 22 21.78 -2.33 19.98
N ALA A 23 21.66 -2.50 18.66
CA ALA A 23 20.56 -1.95 17.90
C ALA A 23 19.33 -2.64 18.46
N THR A 24 18.52 -1.89 19.19
CA THR A 24 17.14 -2.25 19.49
C THR A 24 16.44 -2.39 18.13
N GLY A 25 16.47 -3.63 17.61
CA GLY A 25 16.48 -3.93 16.18
C GLY A 25 15.12 -3.80 15.51
N GLY A 26 14.73 -2.58 15.18
CA GLY A 26 13.65 -2.31 14.22
C GLY A 26 14.14 -2.37 12.78
N SER A 27 13.25 -2.72 11.85
CA SER A 27 13.54 -2.64 10.42
C SER A 27 13.88 -1.21 9.97
N SER A 28 14.84 -1.11 9.05
CA SER A 28 15.13 0.14 8.35
C SER A 28 14.26 0.25 7.09
N ARG A 29 14.21 1.45 6.49
CA ARG A 29 13.57 1.64 5.18
C ARG A 29 14.19 0.75 4.11
N GLN A 30 15.52 0.59 4.15
CA GLN A 30 16.26 -0.22 3.18
C GLN A 30 15.92 -1.70 3.31
N THR A 31 15.97 -2.26 4.52
CA THR A 31 15.65 -3.67 4.75
C THR A 31 14.17 -3.97 4.46
N THR A 32 13.28 -3.01 4.69
CA THR A 32 11.87 -3.13 4.28
C THR A 32 11.73 -3.13 2.76
N ALA A 33 12.47 -2.30 2.04
CA ALA A 33 12.46 -2.25 0.58
C ALA A 33 12.98 -3.57 -0.05
N GLU A 34 14.00 -4.18 0.56
CA GLU A 34 14.52 -5.49 0.17
C GLU A 34 13.47 -6.59 0.39
N ALA A 35 12.83 -6.62 1.56
CA ALA A 35 11.76 -7.57 1.85
C ALA A 35 10.57 -7.44 0.86
N LEU A 36 10.14 -6.21 0.57
CA LEU A 36 9.10 -5.95 -0.43
C LEU A 36 9.51 -6.43 -1.83
N THR A 37 10.78 -6.27 -2.21
CA THR A 37 11.30 -6.76 -3.49
C THR A 37 11.21 -8.28 -3.58
N ALA A 38 11.61 -8.98 -2.52
CA ALA A 38 11.51 -10.44 -2.46
C ALA A 38 10.05 -10.93 -2.53
N ILE A 39 9.14 -10.29 -1.78
CA ILE A 39 7.71 -10.64 -1.76
C ILE A 39 7.05 -10.40 -3.13
N LEU A 40 7.42 -9.33 -3.83
CA LEU A 40 6.89 -9.01 -5.15
C LEU A 40 7.35 -10.01 -6.22
N ALA A 41 8.54 -10.57 -6.07
CA ALA A 41 9.10 -11.59 -6.96
C ALA A 41 8.65 -13.02 -6.64
N ALA A 42 8.00 -13.23 -5.48
CA ALA A 42 7.62 -14.56 -5.02
C ALA A 42 6.47 -15.18 -5.84
N ASP A 43 6.46 -16.50 -5.90
CA ASP A 43 5.54 -17.29 -6.73
C ASP A 43 4.08 -17.24 -6.25
N HIS A 44 3.86 -16.97 -4.96
CA HIS A 44 2.55 -16.95 -4.32
C HIS A 44 1.61 -15.85 -4.81
N ARG A 45 2.15 -14.80 -5.44
CA ARG A 45 1.34 -13.74 -6.04
C ARG A 45 0.50 -14.32 -7.18
N SER A 46 -0.73 -13.87 -7.35
CA SER A 46 -1.50 -14.26 -8.55
C SER A 46 -0.93 -13.56 -9.80
N ALA A 47 -1.06 -14.16 -10.98
CA ALA A 47 -0.61 -13.54 -12.23
C ALA A 47 -1.39 -12.25 -12.52
N GLU A 48 -2.69 -12.26 -12.23
CA GLU A 48 -3.60 -11.12 -12.35
C GLU A 48 -3.17 -9.98 -11.44
N ASN A 49 -2.77 -10.27 -10.20
CA ASN A 49 -2.32 -9.25 -9.26
C ASN A 49 -0.96 -8.67 -9.70
N ARG A 50 0.02 -9.52 -10.05
CA ARG A 50 1.33 -9.07 -10.56
C ARG A 50 1.21 -8.17 -11.79
N ALA A 51 0.30 -8.48 -12.71
CA ALA A 51 0.10 -7.67 -13.93
C ALA A 51 -0.28 -6.22 -13.65
N ARG A 52 -0.81 -5.94 -12.45
CA ARG A 52 -1.27 -4.60 -12.03
C ARG A 52 -0.17 -3.80 -11.33
N ASP A 53 0.90 -4.45 -10.87
CA ASP A 53 2.00 -3.80 -10.15
C ASP A 53 2.64 -2.67 -10.98
N ARG A 54 2.67 -2.81 -12.31
CA ARG A 54 3.16 -1.78 -13.23
C ARG A 54 2.38 -0.46 -13.20
N TYR A 55 1.13 -0.49 -12.72
CA TYR A 55 0.26 0.69 -12.61
C TYR A 55 0.10 1.17 -11.17
N ARG A 56 0.35 0.29 -10.20
CA ARG A 56 0.02 0.50 -8.78
C ARG A 56 1.24 0.65 -7.88
N HIS A 57 2.43 0.37 -8.41
CA HIS A 57 3.72 0.62 -7.78
C HIS A 57 3.73 0.24 -6.27
N PRO A 58 3.43 -1.04 -5.94
CA PRO A 58 3.18 -1.45 -4.55
C PRO A 58 4.34 -1.15 -3.62
N LYS A 59 5.58 -1.39 -4.07
CA LYS A 59 6.78 -1.14 -3.27
C LYS A 59 6.91 0.33 -2.92
N GLU A 60 6.83 1.19 -3.93
CA GLU A 60 6.98 2.63 -3.80
C GLU A 60 5.87 3.23 -2.95
N THR A 61 4.63 2.79 -3.16
CA THR A 61 3.45 3.23 -2.40
C THR A 61 3.56 2.83 -0.93
N LEU A 62 3.89 1.58 -0.63
CA LEU A 62 4.01 1.10 0.75
C LEU A 62 5.19 1.76 1.49
N LEU A 63 6.33 1.97 0.81
CA LEU A 63 7.46 2.71 1.35
C LEU A 63 7.14 4.19 1.58
N PHE A 64 6.31 4.80 0.72
CA PHE A 64 5.81 6.17 0.91
C PHE A 64 4.95 6.29 2.18
N PHE A 65 4.05 5.32 2.43
CA PHE A 65 3.30 5.23 3.68
C PHE A 65 4.19 4.93 4.90
N GLY A 66 5.39 4.41 4.66
CA GLY A 66 6.37 4.11 5.69
C GLY A 66 6.08 2.81 6.41
N ILE A 67 5.48 1.83 5.72
CA ILE A 67 5.23 0.50 6.26
C ILE A 67 6.53 -0.10 6.82
N ARG A 68 6.40 -0.92 7.86
CA ARG A 68 7.50 -1.71 8.41
C ARG A 68 6.99 -3.10 8.83
N PRO A 69 7.81 -4.16 8.75
CA PRO A 69 7.48 -5.51 9.22
C PRO A 69 6.91 -5.60 10.64
N GLU A 70 7.31 -4.69 11.54
CA GLU A 70 6.86 -4.68 12.94
C GLU A 70 5.49 -4.00 13.15
N MET A 71 4.90 -3.43 12.10
CA MET A 71 3.65 -2.67 12.21
C MET A 71 2.41 -3.57 12.34
N ARG A 72 1.37 -2.99 12.93
CA ARG A 72 0.00 -3.47 12.84
C ARG A 72 -0.64 -2.76 11.67
N VAL A 73 -1.04 -3.48 10.63
CA VAL A 73 -1.57 -2.92 9.40
C VAL A 73 -3.01 -3.36 9.23
N LEU A 74 -3.91 -2.41 9.00
CA LEU A 74 -5.29 -2.65 8.63
C LEU A 74 -5.46 -2.25 7.17
N GLU A 75 -5.78 -3.22 6.32
CA GLU A 75 -6.16 -3.00 4.91
C GLU A 75 -7.68 -2.93 4.82
N VAL A 76 -8.19 -1.86 4.20
CA VAL A 76 -9.63 -1.63 4.01
C VAL A 76 -10.07 -2.21 2.67
N TRP A 77 -11.12 -3.03 2.69
CA TRP A 77 -11.68 -3.72 1.52
C TRP A 77 -10.62 -4.49 0.73
N PRO A 78 -9.96 -5.47 1.37
CA PRO A 78 -8.83 -6.15 0.77
C PRO A 78 -9.21 -7.01 -0.44
N GLU A 79 -10.47 -7.42 -0.60
CA GLU A 79 -10.84 -8.41 -1.61
C GLU A 79 -10.65 -7.87 -3.04
N PRO A 80 -9.97 -8.60 -3.94
CA PRO A 80 -9.64 -10.04 -3.86
C PRO A 80 -8.23 -10.38 -3.30
N GLY A 81 -7.54 -9.43 -2.68
CA GLY A 81 -6.32 -9.65 -1.91
C GLY A 81 -5.04 -9.15 -2.58
N TRP A 82 -5.11 -8.10 -3.42
CA TRP A 82 -3.94 -7.59 -4.14
C TRP A 82 -2.84 -7.11 -3.19
N TYR A 83 -3.19 -6.27 -2.19
CA TYR A 83 -2.26 -5.85 -1.14
C TYR A 83 -2.09 -6.93 -0.08
N THR A 84 -3.11 -7.76 0.22
CA THR A 84 -2.97 -8.92 1.13
C THR A 84 -1.76 -9.80 0.76
N GLU A 85 -1.59 -10.10 -0.52
CA GLU A 85 -0.46 -10.92 -0.99
C GLU A 85 0.92 -10.26 -0.78
N VAL A 86 0.98 -8.94 -0.54
CA VAL A 86 2.21 -8.18 -0.26
C VAL A 86 2.39 -7.98 1.24
N ILE A 87 1.36 -7.44 1.90
CA ILE A 87 1.42 -6.91 3.26
C ILE A 87 1.39 -8.05 4.26
N ALA A 88 0.53 -9.07 4.07
CA ALA A 88 0.41 -10.15 5.04
C ALA A 88 1.73 -10.89 5.24
N PRO A 89 2.48 -11.30 4.19
CA PRO A 89 3.81 -11.89 4.36
C PRO A 89 4.83 -10.93 4.98
N LEU A 90 4.78 -9.63 4.63
CA LEU A 90 5.73 -8.62 5.14
C LEU A 90 5.67 -8.49 6.66
N VAL A 91 4.45 -8.47 7.24
CA VAL A 91 4.25 -8.26 8.68
C VAL A 91 4.02 -9.55 9.46
N ARG A 92 4.04 -10.72 8.79
CA ARG A 92 3.66 -12.01 9.39
C ARG A 92 4.43 -12.36 10.66
N GLU A 93 5.76 -12.12 10.65
CA GLU A 93 6.63 -12.56 11.74
C GLU A 93 6.68 -11.58 12.91
N LYS A 94 6.69 -10.28 12.64
CA LYS A 94 6.96 -9.24 13.66
C LYS A 94 5.79 -8.30 13.92
N GLY A 95 4.79 -8.29 13.06
CA GLY A 95 3.67 -7.38 13.09
C GLY A 95 2.33 -8.10 13.17
N LYS A 96 1.29 -7.42 12.72
CA LYS A 96 -0.07 -7.98 12.59
C LYS A 96 -0.74 -7.43 11.34
N TYR A 97 -1.50 -8.28 10.66
CA TYR A 97 -2.30 -7.87 9.51
C TYR A 97 -3.79 -8.09 9.78
N TYR A 98 -4.56 -7.02 9.57
CA TYR A 98 -6.01 -6.99 9.70
C TYR A 98 -6.62 -6.71 8.33
N ALA A 99 -7.43 -7.65 7.86
CA ALA A 99 -8.22 -7.53 6.65
C ALA A 99 -9.60 -6.99 7.02
N ALA A 100 -9.83 -5.69 6.86
CA ALA A 100 -11.10 -5.05 7.19
C ALA A 100 -12.08 -5.17 6.02
N VAL A 101 -13.06 -6.05 6.19
CA VAL A 101 -14.11 -6.33 5.19
C VAL A 101 -15.41 -5.62 5.56
N ILE A 102 -16.32 -5.54 4.58
CA ILE A 102 -17.72 -5.18 4.85
C ILE A 102 -18.32 -6.32 5.69
N ALA A 103 -19.14 -5.97 6.70
CA ALA A 103 -19.84 -6.97 7.49
C ALA A 103 -20.67 -7.88 6.57
N ALA A 104 -20.62 -9.19 6.84
CA ALA A 104 -21.42 -10.14 6.08
C ALA A 104 -22.90 -9.77 6.23
N ASP A 105 -23.54 -9.53 5.10
CA ASP A 105 -24.98 -9.33 5.02
C ASP A 105 -25.59 -10.63 4.43
N PRO A 106 -26.33 -11.41 5.23
CA PRO A 106 -26.92 -12.67 4.78
C PRO A 106 -27.96 -12.47 3.65
N THR A 107 -28.44 -11.24 3.43
CA THR A 107 -29.33 -10.90 2.33
C THR A 107 -28.57 -10.53 1.05
N SER A 108 -27.27 -10.24 1.15
CA SER A 108 -26.41 -9.89 0.03
C SER A 108 -25.54 -11.07 -0.40
N LYS A 109 -26.03 -11.81 -1.40
CA LYS A 109 -25.26 -12.89 -2.05
C LYS A 109 -23.89 -12.41 -2.53
N TYR A 110 -23.82 -11.20 -3.09
CA TYR A 110 -22.58 -10.60 -3.59
C TYR A 110 -21.52 -10.41 -2.50
N ILE A 111 -21.89 -9.86 -1.34
CA ILE A 111 -20.95 -9.65 -0.23
C ILE A 111 -20.52 -11.00 0.36
N SER A 112 -21.47 -11.92 0.52
CA SER A 112 -21.19 -13.26 1.05
C SER A 112 -20.20 -14.04 0.18
N GLU A 113 -20.42 -14.09 -1.14
CA GLU A 113 -19.53 -14.80 -2.08
C GLU A 113 -18.12 -14.18 -2.13
N ARG A 114 -18.00 -12.85 -2.07
CA ARG A 114 -16.68 -12.18 -2.03
C ARG A 114 -15.91 -12.53 -0.77
N LEU A 115 -16.58 -12.52 0.38
CA LEU A 115 -15.96 -12.86 1.66
C LEU A 115 -15.52 -14.32 1.69
N GLU A 116 -16.35 -15.25 1.20
CA GLU A 116 -16.00 -16.67 1.09
C GLU A 116 -14.82 -16.89 0.15
N ALA A 117 -14.80 -16.24 -1.02
CA ALA A 117 -13.69 -16.30 -1.96
C ALA A 117 -12.39 -15.79 -1.34
N TYR A 118 -12.45 -14.69 -0.58
CA TYR A 118 -11.30 -14.17 0.13
C TYR A 118 -10.81 -15.13 1.23
N ARG A 119 -11.71 -15.71 2.04
CA ARG A 119 -11.34 -16.71 3.05
C ARG A 119 -10.70 -17.95 2.44
N ARG A 120 -11.21 -18.42 1.30
CA ARG A 120 -10.62 -19.54 0.56
C ARG A 120 -9.20 -19.23 0.09
N LYS A 121 -8.96 -18.04 -0.47
CA LYS A 121 -7.61 -17.57 -0.84
C LYS A 121 -6.65 -17.62 0.34
N LEU A 122 -7.08 -17.17 1.52
CA LEU A 122 -6.25 -17.22 2.73
C LEU A 122 -5.92 -18.67 3.12
N ALA A 123 -6.91 -19.56 3.05
CA ALA A 123 -6.74 -20.98 3.39
C ALA A 123 -5.81 -21.73 2.41
N GLU A 124 -5.84 -21.40 1.12
CA GLU A 124 -5.01 -22.03 0.07
C GLU A 124 -3.50 -21.81 0.28
N ARG A 125 -3.11 -20.76 1.01
CA ARG A 125 -1.71 -20.42 1.35
C ARG A 125 -1.56 -20.13 2.83
N ALA A 126 -2.00 -21.08 3.65
CA ALA A 126 -1.89 -20.98 5.11
C ALA A 126 -0.44 -20.77 5.59
N ASP A 127 0.56 -21.22 4.82
CA ASP A 127 1.99 -20.94 5.06
C ASP A 127 2.30 -19.43 5.12
N LEU A 128 1.53 -18.61 4.40
CA LEU A 128 1.67 -17.15 4.36
C LEU A 128 0.59 -16.41 5.14
N TYR A 129 -0.62 -16.98 5.22
CA TYR A 129 -1.82 -16.24 5.62
C TYR A 129 -2.52 -16.75 6.87
N ASP A 130 -2.01 -17.79 7.53
CA ASP A 130 -2.55 -18.33 8.79
C ASP A 130 -2.69 -17.28 9.93
N ARG A 131 -1.92 -16.19 9.87
CA ARG A 131 -1.96 -15.09 10.86
C ARG A 131 -2.83 -13.89 10.47
N VAL A 132 -3.53 -13.93 9.34
CA VAL A 132 -4.43 -12.85 8.90
C VAL A 132 -5.67 -12.81 9.78
N SER A 133 -5.95 -11.63 10.36
CA SER A 133 -7.19 -11.39 11.10
C SER A 133 -8.23 -10.72 10.21
N VAL A 134 -9.29 -11.44 9.83
CA VAL A 134 -10.42 -10.86 9.10
C VAL A 134 -11.37 -10.19 10.09
N VAL A 135 -11.55 -8.88 9.97
CA VAL A 135 -12.33 -8.04 10.89
C VAL A 135 -13.34 -7.19 10.12
N THR A 136 -14.36 -6.66 10.81
CA THR A 136 -15.20 -5.60 10.25
C THR A 136 -14.51 -4.25 10.40
N PHE A 137 -14.68 -3.37 9.41
CA PHE A 137 -14.08 -2.02 9.46
C PHE A 137 -14.56 -1.26 10.72
N PRO A 138 -13.64 -0.69 11.53
CA PRO A 138 -14.01 0.06 12.73
C PRO A 138 -14.69 1.38 12.36
N THR A 139 -15.84 1.66 12.96
CA THR A 139 -16.65 2.86 12.67
C THR A 139 -16.15 4.14 13.36
N ASP A 140 -15.21 4.02 14.30
CA ASP A 140 -14.56 5.14 15.00
C ASP A 140 -13.22 5.58 14.36
N GLY A 141 -12.84 4.94 13.24
CA GLY A 141 -11.56 5.18 12.56
C GLY A 141 -10.33 4.58 13.26
N GLY A 142 -10.51 3.91 14.41
CA GLY A 142 -9.46 3.28 15.20
C GLY A 142 -8.36 4.22 15.72
N ASP A 143 -7.36 3.61 16.37
CA ASP A 143 -6.15 4.28 16.90
C ASP A 143 -5.03 4.40 15.85
N ALA A 144 -5.38 4.50 14.56
CA ALA A 144 -4.39 4.53 13.49
C ALA A 144 -3.48 5.78 13.60
N GLY A 145 -2.18 5.56 13.81
CA GLY A 145 -1.19 6.64 13.85
C GLY A 145 -0.82 7.20 12.48
N VAL A 146 -0.93 6.38 11.43
CA VAL A 146 -0.68 6.74 10.02
C VAL A 146 -1.84 6.21 9.18
N LEU A 147 -2.33 7.04 8.26
CA LEU A 147 -3.34 6.66 7.26
C LEU A 147 -2.75 6.91 5.87
N GLY A 148 -2.63 5.84 5.08
CA GLY A 148 -2.28 5.90 3.67
C GLY A 148 -3.54 5.79 2.82
N VAL A 149 -3.70 6.67 1.83
CA VAL A 149 -4.86 6.68 0.93
C VAL A 149 -4.37 6.63 -0.50
N VAL A 150 -4.94 5.71 -1.27
CA VAL A 150 -4.83 5.66 -2.73
C VAL A 150 -6.24 5.63 -3.28
N GLU A 151 -6.61 6.61 -4.11
CA GLU A 151 -7.97 6.73 -4.64
C GLU A 151 -7.98 7.35 -6.03
N HIS A 152 -8.99 7.01 -6.83
CA HIS A 152 -9.23 7.49 -8.18
C HIS A 152 -9.38 9.01 -8.21
N ARG A 153 -8.43 9.69 -8.85
CA ARG A 153 -8.38 11.15 -8.88
C ARG A 153 -9.42 11.69 -9.87
N GLY A 154 -10.36 12.50 -9.37
CA GLY A 154 -11.34 13.21 -10.18
C GLY A 154 -10.82 14.56 -10.72
N ASN A 155 -11.60 15.16 -11.61
CA ASN A 155 -11.28 16.47 -12.18
C ASN A 155 -11.52 17.58 -11.13
N PRO A 156 -10.49 18.28 -10.63
CA PRO A 156 -10.62 19.27 -9.56
C PRO A 156 -11.47 20.49 -9.93
N ALA A 157 -11.77 20.70 -11.23
CA ALA A 157 -12.67 21.76 -11.67
C ALA A 157 -14.15 21.44 -11.46
N LEU A 158 -14.50 20.20 -11.08
CA LEU A 158 -15.87 19.76 -10.86
C LEU A 158 -16.18 19.65 -9.36
N PRO A 159 -17.45 19.87 -8.95
CA PRO A 159 -17.86 19.54 -7.59
C PRO A 159 -17.77 18.02 -7.36
N GLN A 160 -17.49 17.60 -6.13
CA GLN A 160 -17.56 16.18 -5.76
C GLN A 160 -18.98 15.65 -5.93
N ASP A 161 -19.13 14.55 -6.68
CA ASP A 161 -20.33 13.73 -6.63
C ASP A 161 -20.28 12.84 -5.37
N VAL A 162 -21.08 13.17 -4.36
CA VAL A 162 -21.15 12.43 -3.10
C VAL A 162 -21.76 11.03 -3.25
N SER A 163 -22.47 10.77 -4.37
CA SER A 163 -22.97 9.44 -4.70
C SER A 163 -21.94 8.56 -5.42
N ALA A 164 -20.75 9.12 -5.73
CA ALA A 164 -19.63 8.44 -6.35
C ALA A 164 -19.99 7.66 -7.64
N LYS A 165 -20.91 8.18 -8.46
CA LYS A 165 -21.44 7.46 -9.63
C LYS A 165 -20.38 7.09 -10.66
N SER A 166 -19.34 7.90 -10.78
CA SER A 166 -18.22 7.63 -11.69
C SER A 166 -17.06 6.91 -11.00
N GLY A 167 -17.07 6.79 -9.68
CA GLY A 167 -15.97 6.28 -8.86
C GLY A 167 -14.77 7.23 -8.74
N TYR A 168 -14.79 8.42 -9.35
CA TYR A 168 -13.74 9.42 -9.19
C TYR A 168 -13.98 10.33 -7.97
N VAL A 169 -12.91 10.65 -7.26
CA VAL A 169 -12.92 11.45 -6.03
C VAL A 169 -12.04 12.69 -6.21
N ILE A 170 -12.56 13.84 -5.83
CA ILE A 170 -11.82 15.10 -5.80
C ILE A 170 -10.84 15.05 -4.63
N GLU A 171 -9.55 15.19 -4.92
CA GLU A 171 -8.48 15.05 -3.92
C GLU A 171 -8.66 15.99 -2.72
N ASP A 172 -8.98 17.26 -2.98
CA ASP A 172 -9.21 18.25 -1.93
C ASP A 172 -10.43 17.93 -1.06
N TYR A 173 -11.46 17.30 -1.64
CA TYR A 173 -12.62 16.85 -0.87
C TYR A 173 -12.23 15.72 0.08
N ALA A 174 -11.48 14.71 -0.42
CA ALA A 174 -10.99 13.62 0.40
C ALA A 174 -10.08 14.10 1.54
N ILE A 175 -9.15 15.02 1.25
CA ILE A 175 -8.27 15.63 2.26
C ILE A 175 -9.11 16.29 3.36
N LYS A 176 -10.09 17.13 3.00
CA LYS A 176 -10.96 17.83 3.98
C LYS A 176 -11.73 16.86 4.87
N LEU A 177 -12.28 15.77 4.30
CA LEU A 177 -13.00 14.77 5.08
C LEU A 177 -12.08 14.07 6.09
N ILE A 178 -10.87 13.71 5.68
CA ILE A 178 -9.90 13.02 6.52
C ILE A 178 -9.39 13.95 7.63
N GLU A 179 -9.11 15.22 7.30
CA GLU A 179 -8.68 16.21 8.29
C GLU A 179 -9.76 16.53 9.32
N ALA A 180 -11.04 16.51 8.92
CA ALA A 180 -12.17 16.63 9.85
C ALA A 180 -12.24 15.48 10.89
N GLN A 181 -11.58 14.34 10.63
CA GLN A 181 -11.45 13.23 11.60
C GLN A 181 -10.22 13.36 12.51
N GLY A 182 -9.54 14.52 12.49
CA GLY A 182 -8.38 14.81 13.33
C GLY A 182 -7.06 14.27 12.79
N PHE A 183 -7.03 13.81 11.53
CA PHE A 183 -5.78 13.53 10.83
C PHE A 183 -5.18 14.81 10.25
N ARG A 184 -3.88 14.80 9.99
CA ARG A 184 -3.17 15.87 9.29
C ARG A 184 -2.48 15.32 8.06
N LEU A 185 -2.65 15.96 6.90
CA LEU A 185 -1.89 15.61 5.71
C LEU A 185 -0.41 15.92 5.94
N VAL A 186 0.47 14.94 5.68
CA VAL A 186 1.93 15.10 5.86
C VAL A 186 2.72 14.93 4.58
N ALA A 187 2.18 14.24 3.57
CA ALA A 187 2.81 14.09 2.27
C ALA A 187 1.81 13.72 1.18
N LYS A 188 2.15 14.09 -0.05
CA LYS A 188 1.50 13.64 -1.29
C LYS A 188 2.53 12.94 -2.18
N SER A 189 2.07 12.07 -3.06
CA SER A 189 2.90 11.41 -4.06
C SER A 189 2.14 11.21 -5.36
N GLU A 190 2.82 11.44 -6.49
CA GLU A 190 2.33 11.16 -7.84
C GLU A 190 2.68 9.76 -8.33
N VAL A 191 3.10 8.87 -7.43
CA VAL A 191 3.56 7.51 -7.78
C VAL A 191 2.52 6.69 -8.55
N ASN A 192 1.22 6.95 -8.35
CA ASN A 192 0.12 6.29 -9.04
C ASN A 192 -0.62 7.23 -10.03
N ALA A 193 0.02 8.32 -10.43
CA ALA A 193 -0.58 9.27 -11.36
C ALA A 193 -0.60 8.70 -12.78
N ASN A 194 -1.69 8.94 -13.52
CA ASN A 194 -1.81 8.53 -14.91
C ASN A 194 -2.40 9.65 -15.77
N ALA A 195 -1.54 10.38 -16.49
CA ALA A 195 -1.96 11.47 -17.36
C ALA A 195 -2.85 11.04 -18.54
N LYS A 196 -2.90 9.74 -18.88
CA LYS A 196 -3.76 9.21 -19.95
C LYS A 196 -5.21 9.06 -19.53
N ASP A 197 -5.49 9.03 -18.23
CA ASP A 197 -6.84 8.93 -17.71
C ASP A 197 -7.51 10.32 -17.73
N THR A 198 -8.45 10.47 -18.67
CA THR A 198 -9.21 11.70 -18.90
C THR A 198 -10.41 11.84 -17.97
N LYS A 199 -10.78 10.80 -17.22
CA LYS A 199 -11.84 10.78 -16.20
C LYS A 199 -13.26 10.99 -16.73
N ASP A 200 -13.43 11.01 -18.05
CA ASP A 200 -14.69 11.22 -18.77
C ASP A 200 -15.06 9.95 -19.52
N TYR A 201 -15.67 9.01 -18.79
CA TYR A 201 -16.06 7.71 -19.31
C TYR A 201 -17.50 7.38 -18.94
N GLU A 202 -18.22 6.77 -19.89
CA GLU A 202 -19.64 6.39 -19.76
C GLU A 202 -19.93 5.56 -18.50
N GLN A 203 -19.01 4.65 -18.15
CA GLN A 203 -19.13 3.78 -16.98
C GLN A 203 -18.15 4.17 -15.87
N GLY A 204 -17.71 5.44 -15.86
CA GLY A 204 -16.75 5.97 -14.90
C GLY A 204 -15.42 5.22 -14.93
N VAL A 205 -14.76 5.18 -13.78
CA VAL A 205 -13.46 4.51 -13.61
C VAL A 205 -13.49 3.02 -13.98
N TRP A 206 -14.65 2.38 -13.87
CA TRP A 206 -14.82 0.96 -14.20
C TRP A 206 -14.80 0.66 -15.69
N THR A 207 -14.83 1.67 -16.56
CA THR A 207 -14.48 1.53 -17.97
C THR A 207 -13.04 1.04 -18.15
N LEU A 208 -12.12 1.45 -17.27
CA LEU A 208 -10.70 1.11 -17.33
C LEU A 208 -10.41 -0.28 -16.73
N PRO A 209 -9.22 -0.85 -17.01
CA PRO A 209 -8.76 -2.03 -16.30
C PRO A 209 -8.75 -1.86 -14.77
N PRO A 210 -8.93 -2.97 -14.03
CA PRO A 210 -9.11 -4.33 -14.52
C PRO A 210 -10.57 -4.66 -14.86
N THR A 211 -11.51 -3.74 -14.61
CA THR A 211 -12.95 -4.05 -14.64
C THR A 211 -13.50 -4.12 -16.05
N TYR A 212 -13.14 -3.17 -16.91
CA TYR A 212 -13.64 -3.10 -18.30
C TYR A 212 -15.16 -3.31 -18.40
N ARG A 213 -15.95 -2.48 -17.69
CA ARG A 213 -17.41 -2.63 -17.60
C ARG A 213 -18.13 -2.60 -18.96
N LEU A 214 -17.49 -2.02 -19.98
CA LEU A 214 -17.98 -1.99 -21.36
C LEU A 214 -17.64 -3.25 -22.18
N GLY A 215 -16.98 -4.26 -21.59
CA GLY A 215 -16.61 -5.50 -22.26
C GLY A 215 -15.54 -5.27 -23.36
N ASP A 216 -15.88 -5.66 -24.58
CA ASP A 216 -14.99 -5.59 -25.75
C ASP A 216 -15.05 -4.24 -26.49
N LYS A 217 -16.05 -3.40 -26.19
CA LYS A 217 -16.18 -2.05 -26.77
C LYS A 217 -14.91 -1.24 -26.45
N ASP A 218 -14.22 -0.79 -27.50
CA ASP A 218 -12.97 -0.01 -27.41
C ASP A 218 -11.89 -0.61 -26.49
N ARG A 219 -11.82 -1.95 -26.41
CA ARG A 219 -10.95 -2.65 -25.46
C ARG A 219 -9.49 -2.24 -25.56
N GLU A 220 -8.96 -2.13 -26.77
CA GLU A 220 -7.56 -1.75 -27.02
C GLU A 220 -7.27 -0.31 -26.56
N LYS A 221 -8.21 0.61 -26.78
CA LYS A 221 -8.13 2.00 -26.32
C LYS A 221 -8.01 2.05 -24.80
N TYR A 222 -8.90 1.36 -24.08
CA TYR A 222 -8.88 1.35 -22.61
C TYR A 222 -7.66 0.61 -22.04
N ALA A 223 -7.21 -0.46 -22.70
CA ALA A 223 -5.97 -1.13 -22.35
C ALA A 223 -4.73 -0.22 -22.54
N GLY A 224 -4.74 0.65 -23.56
CA GLY A 224 -3.67 1.62 -23.83
C GLY A 224 -3.59 2.78 -22.81
N ILE A 225 -4.71 3.10 -22.16
CA ILE A 225 -4.78 4.06 -21.03
C ILE A 225 -4.18 3.43 -19.76
N GLY A 226 -4.50 2.17 -19.48
CA GLY A 226 -4.10 1.50 -18.24
C GLY A 226 -5.08 1.75 -17.09
N GLU A 227 -4.67 1.46 -15.86
CA GLU A 227 -5.53 1.78 -14.71
C GLU A 227 -5.61 3.28 -14.48
N SER A 228 -6.63 3.72 -13.75
CA SER A 228 -6.92 5.13 -13.51
C SER A 228 -5.81 5.93 -12.84
N ASP A 229 -5.88 7.24 -13.06
CA ASP A 229 -5.11 8.24 -12.32
C ASP A 229 -5.51 8.23 -10.86
N ARG A 230 -4.53 8.21 -9.96
CA ARG A 230 -4.77 8.11 -8.52
C ARG A 230 -3.91 9.07 -7.73
N PHE A 231 -4.53 9.77 -6.80
CA PHE A 231 -3.77 10.48 -5.78
C PHE A 231 -3.28 9.50 -4.72
N THR A 232 -2.08 9.74 -4.20
CA THR A 232 -1.49 8.96 -3.11
C THR A 232 -1.14 9.88 -1.96
N LEU A 233 -1.84 9.75 -0.85
CA LEU A 233 -1.79 10.67 0.29
C LEU A 233 -1.37 9.95 1.55
N ARG A 234 -0.56 10.61 2.37
CA ARG A 234 -0.18 10.13 3.69
C ARG A 234 -0.59 11.13 4.75
N PHE A 235 -1.33 10.64 5.73
CA PHE A 235 -1.76 11.40 6.89
C PHE A 235 -1.20 10.80 8.17
N VAL A 236 -1.14 11.61 9.22
CA VAL A 236 -0.86 11.16 10.59
C VAL A 236 -1.93 11.67 11.53
N LYS A 237 -2.26 10.90 12.57
CA LYS A 237 -3.09 11.37 13.67
C LYS A 237 -2.16 11.93 14.75
N PRO A 238 -2.17 13.24 15.04
CA PRO A 238 -1.37 13.79 16.14
C PRO A 238 -1.71 13.07 17.44
N LYS A 239 -0.68 12.75 18.24
CA LYS A 239 -0.93 12.27 19.61
C LYS A 239 -1.60 13.41 20.39
N LYS A 240 -2.68 13.07 21.11
CA LYS A 240 -3.31 13.98 22.07
C LYS A 240 -2.33 14.35 23.18
#